data_AF-A0A3G8MAD9-F1
#
_entry.id   AF-A0A3G8MAD9-F1
#
_cell.length_a   1.000
_cell.length_b   1.000
_cell.length_c   1.000
_cell.angle_alpha   90.00
_cell.angle_beta   90.00
_cell.angle_gamma   90.00
#
_symmetry.space_group_name_H-M   'P 1'
#
loop_
_entity.id
_entity.type
_entity.pdbx_description
1 polymer ?
#
loop_
_entity_poly.entity_id
_entity_poly.type
_entity_poly.pdbx_seq_one_letter_code
_entity_poly.pdbx_strand_id
1 'polypeptide(L)'
;MFDDLGALFMNSVIAAHDEYVIKRDERKSGRDQHLRAAIGLATALFHIREHLPAQLAKSRRDIEAACPDYRLIADVANATKHAQVKRRTPQGTSLIASADDVQEVVAITLFEDAEGIYSDFQTLIMAKCSDGTKRNLDLALTNALNFWSGFLSQAGIVTYPQVPVPLTPGVRFIQRKDTKSLEFDVLNTIRFRSNMQILKFDATKGYAEPMDLKDAQIVMRVFKPRPIIVDITVSIPQQGEVTVPIELSDAQTINFYRLKMETDKQAFMKAIFEERANEIIQKAAIAFQEKAEATRSPDMTA
;
A
#
# COMPACT_ATOMS: atom_id res chain seq x y z
N MET A 1 -28.34 -9.57 -18.58
CA MET A 1 -27.21 -8.98 -19.33
C MET A 1 -27.66 -7.58 -19.68
N PHE A 2 -26.88 -6.54 -19.43
CA PHE A 2 -27.37 -5.15 -19.46
C PHE A 2 -28.05 -4.83 -20.80
N ASP A 3 -29.28 -4.31 -20.74
CA ASP A 3 -30.04 -3.93 -21.94
C ASP A 3 -29.50 -2.62 -22.55
N ASP A 4 -28.65 -1.90 -21.81
CA ASP A 4 -28.07 -0.62 -22.16
C ASP A 4 -26.53 -0.65 -22.00
N LEU A 5 -25.81 -0.26 -23.05
CA LEU A 5 -24.36 -0.14 -23.07
C LEU A 5 -23.86 0.95 -22.10
N GLY A 6 -24.64 2.02 -21.89
CA GLY A 6 -24.35 3.04 -20.89
C GLY A 6 -24.33 2.45 -19.48
N ALA A 7 -25.38 1.71 -19.13
CA ALA A 7 -25.45 0.98 -17.87
C ALA A 7 -24.31 -0.05 -17.70
N LEU A 8 -23.91 -0.77 -18.75
CA LEU A 8 -22.75 -1.66 -18.69
C LEU A 8 -21.47 -0.88 -18.36
N PHE A 9 -21.21 0.24 -19.05
CA PHE A 9 -20.01 1.05 -18.82
C PHE A 9 -19.96 1.55 -17.37
N MET A 10 -21.06 2.09 -16.85
CA MET A 10 -21.13 2.59 -15.48
C MET A 10 -20.97 1.47 -14.44
N ASN A 11 -21.72 0.37 -14.59
CA ASN A 11 -21.76 -0.68 -13.58
C ASN A 11 -20.55 -1.63 -13.62
N SER A 12 -19.84 -1.70 -14.75
CA SER A 12 -18.68 -2.58 -14.88
C SER A 12 -17.37 -1.80 -14.92
N VAL A 13 -17.24 -0.82 -15.82
CA VAL A 13 -15.96 -0.10 -16.00
C VAL A 13 -15.75 0.94 -14.92
N ILE A 14 -16.75 1.81 -14.68
CA ILE A 14 -16.61 2.87 -13.67
C ILE A 14 -16.54 2.28 -12.26
N ALA A 15 -17.36 1.28 -11.93
CA ALA A 15 -17.26 0.59 -10.65
C ALA A 15 -15.87 -0.03 -10.39
N ALA A 16 -15.29 -0.71 -11.40
CA ALA A 16 -13.94 -1.26 -11.29
C ALA A 16 -12.85 -0.17 -11.20
N HIS A 17 -13.07 0.98 -11.86
CA HIS A 17 -12.17 2.13 -11.77
C HIS A 17 -12.18 2.74 -10.37
N ASP A 18 -13.36 2.92 -9.79
CA ASP A 18 -13.51 3.48 -8.45
C ASP A 18 -12.88 2.56 -7.40
N GLU A 19 -13.07 1.24 -7.51
CA GLU A 19 -12.38 0.26 -6.67
C GLU A 19 -10.85 0.37 -6.82
N TYR A 20 -10.36 0.45 -8.05
CA TYR A 20 -8.92 0.62 -8.31
C TYR A 20 -8.37 1.92 -7.71
N VAL A 21 -9.06 3.05 -7.86
CA VAL A 21 -8.64 4.34 -7.27
C VAL A 21 -8.58 4.26 -5.75
N ILE A 22 -9.59 3.67 -5.12
CA ILE A 22 -9.61 3.44 -3.67
C ILE A 22 -8.38 2.61 -3.25
N LYS A 23 -8.12 1.48 -3.92
CA LYS A 23 -6.99 0.60 -3.57
C LYS A 23 -5.63 1.21 -3.84
N ARG A 24 -5.47 2.01 -4.88
CA ARG A 24 -4.26 2.76 -5.16
C ARG A 24 -3.97 3.79 -4.06
N ASP A 25 -5.01 4.48 -3.58
CA ASP A 25 -4.86 5.62 -2.68
C ASP A 25 -4.86 5.23 -1.19
N GLU A 26 -5.28 4.01 -0.84
CA GLU A 26 -5.35 3.46 0.53
C GLU A 26 -4.00 3.37 1.27
N ARG A 27 -2.86 3.54 0.58
CA ARG A 27 -1.49 3.39 1.14
C ARG A 27 -1.29 2.06 1.88
N LYS A 28 -1.86 1.00 1.31
CA LYS A 28 -1.73 -0.38 1.76
C LYS A 28 -1.05 -1.22 0.68
N SER A 29 -0.21 -2.15 1.10
CA SER A 29 0.41 -3.17 0.25
C SER A 29 0.28 -4.53 0.89
N GLY A 30 0.27 -5.57 0.05
CA GLY A 30 0.07 -6.95 0.49
C GLY A 30 -1.30 -7.48 0.12
N ARG A 31 -1.41 -8.82 0.14
CA ARG A 31 -2.57 -9.58 -0.38
C ARG A 31 -2.95 -9.25 -1.83
N ASP A 32 -2.05 -8.62 -2.58
CA ASP A 32 -2.22 -8.20 -3.97
C ASP A 32 -3.47 -7.36 -4.21
N GLN A 33 -3.93 -6.57 -3.23
CA GLN A 33 -5.21 -5.85 -3.34
C GLN A 33 -5.19 -4.82 -4.49
N HIS A 34 -4.13 -4.02 -4.58
CA HIS A 34 -3.98 -3.03 -5.64
C HIS A 34 -3.79 -3.72 -7.00
N LEU A 35 -2.97 -4.77 -7.08
CA LEU A 35 -2.78 -5.56 -8.29
C LEU A 35 -4.08 -6.18 -8.80
N ARG A 36 -4.88 -6.79 -7.92
CA ARG A 36 -6.18 -7.39 -8.28
C ARG A 36 -7.16 -6.34 -8.79
N ALA A 37 -7.23 -5.19 -8.14
CA ALA A 37 -8.10 -4.10 -8.60
C ALA A 37 -7.67 -3.58 -9.98
N ALA A 38 -6.36 -3.41 -10.21
CA ALA A 38 -5.82 -3.00 -11.51
C ALA A 38 -6.11 -4.04 -12.62
N ILE A 39 -5.96 -5.33 -12.33
CA ILE A 39 -6.32 -6.43 -13.24
C ILE A 39 -7.83 -6.46 -13.52
N GLY A 40 -8.66 -6.23 -12.49
CA GLY A 40 -10.11 -6.13 -12.61
C GLY A 40 -10.51 -5.01 -13.58
N LEU A 41 -9.95 -3.82 -13.39
CA LEU A 41 -10.16 -2.69 -14.29
C LEU A 41 -9.66 -2.97 -15.71
N ALA A 42 -8.46 -3.54 -15.85
CA ALA A 42 -7.92 -3.94 -17.15
C ALA A 42 -8.87 -4.89 -17.90
N THR A 43 -9.42 -5.86 -17.18
CA THR A 43 -10.37 -6.85 -17.71
C THR A 43 -11.67 -6.17 -18.15
N ALA A 44 -12.24 -5.28 -17.33
CA ALA A 44 -13.45 -4.53 -17.67
C ALA A 44 -13.26 -3.64 -18.91
N LEU A 45 -12.14 -2.90 -18.97
CA LEU A 45 -11.76 -2.06 -20.11
C LEU A 45 -11.51 -2.87 -21.38
N PHE A 46 -10.97 -4.08 -21.26
CA PHE A 46 -10.76 -4.97 -22.41
C PHE A 46 -12.10 -5.47 -22.97
N HIS A 47 -13.00 -5.97 -22.10
CA HIS A 47 -14.21 -6.65 -22.53
C HIS A 47 -15.33 -5.72 -23.03
N ILE A 48 -15.33 -4.43 -22.71
CA ILE A 48 -16.38 -3.52 -23.20
C ILE A 48 -16.54 -3.51 -24.72
N ARG A 49 -15.45 -3.72 -25.46
CA ARG A 49 -15.45 -3.86 -26.93
C ARG A 49 -16.42 -4.94 -27.42
N GLU A 50 -16.58 -6.02 -26.66
CA GLU A 50 -17.41 -7.18 -27.03
C GLU A 50 -18.91 -6.89 -26.87
N HIS A 51 -19.25 -5.77 -26.22
CA HIS A 51 -20.62 -5.33 -25.97
C HIS A 51 -21.03 -4.14 -26.85
N LEU A 52 -20.16 -3.70 -27.77
CA LEU A 52 -20.52 -2.64 -28.70
C LEU A 52 -21.58 -3.15 -29.69
N PRO A 53 -22.63 -2.35 -29.96
CA PRO A 53 -23.60 -2.71 -30.99
C PRO A 53 -22.93 -2.68 -32.37
N ALA A 54 -23.49 -3.42 -33.35
CA ALA A 54 -22.85 -3.66 -34.64
C ALA A 54 -22.40 -2.37 -35.36
N GLN A 55 -23.19 -1.30 -35.27
CA GLN A 55 -22.89 0.01 -35.88
C GLN A 55 -21.70 0.75 -35.24
N LEU A 56 -21.33 0.39 -34.00
CA LEU A 56 -20.18 0.94 -33.28
C LEU A 56 -19.03 -0.06 -33.14
N ALA A 57 -19.19 -1.29 -33.65
CA ALA A 57 -18.22 -2.35 -33.49
C ALA A 57 -16.86 -1.91 -34.06
N LYS A 58 -15.82 -2.01 -33.23
CA LYS A 58 -14.44 -1.72 -33.60
C LYS A 58 -13.60 -2.98 -33.48
N SER A 59 -12.73 -3.22 -34.45
CA SER A 59 -11.76 -4.31 -34.30
C SER A 59 -10.76 -3.95 -33.20
N ARG A 60 -10.12 -4.96 -32.60
CA ARG A 60 -9.00 -4.75 -31.66
C ARG A 60 -7.89 -3.92 -32.32
N ARG A 61 -7.67 -4.11 -33.63
CA ARG A 61 -6.68 -3.36 -34.40
C ARG A 61 -6.99 -1.86 -34.46
N ASP A 62 -8.24 -1.50 -34.72
CA ASP A 62 -8.64 -0.09 -34.82
C ASP A 62 -8.54 0.61 -33.47
N ILE A 63 -8.91 -0.08 -32.39
CA ILE A 63 -8.79 0.47 -31.03
C ILE A 63 -7.34 0.67 -30.65
N GLU A 64 -6.47 -0.32 -30.87
CA GLU A 64 -5.03 -0.17 -30.54
C GLU A 64 -4.35 0.92 -31.37
N ALA A 65 -4.82 1.17 -32.59
CA ALA A 65 -4.33 2.29 -33.39
C ALA A 65 -4.74 3.65 -32.79
N ALA A 66 -5.94 3.75 -32.21
CA ALA A 66 -6.44 4.97 -31.58
C ALA A 66 -5.96 5.15 -30.12
N CYS A 67 -5.71 4.06 -29.41
CA CYS A 67 -5.24 4.00 -28.03
C CYS A 67 -4.19 2.89 -27.90
N PRO A 68 -2.89 3.19 -28.13
CA PRO A 68 -1.82 2.19 -28.05
C PRO A 68 -1.75 1.46 -26.70
N ASP A 69 -2.13 2.12 -25.61
CA ASP A 69 -2.14 1.54 -24.27
C ASP A 69 -3.20 0.46 -24.07
N TYR A 70 -4.24 0.45 -24.91
CA TYR A 70 -5.22 -0.62 -24.93
C TYR A 70 -4.58 -2.00 -25.19
N ARG A 71 -3.48 -2.04 -25.96
CA ARG A 71 -2.73 -3.28 -26.20
C ARG A 71 -2.20 -3.88 -24.90
N LEU A 72 -1.61 -3.06 -24.03
CA LEU A 72 -1.06 -3.52 -22.75
C LEU A 72 -2.17 -4.07 -21.86
N ILE A 73 -3.30 -3.35 -21.77
CA ILE A 73 -4.46 -3.79 -20.99
C ILE A 73 -5.04 -5.10 -21.49
N ALA A 74 -5.19 -5.24 -22.82
CA ALA A 74 -5.66 -6.47 -23.42
C ALA A 74 -4.72 -7.65 -23.11
N ASP A 75 -3.41 -7.43 -23.13
CA ASP A 75 -2.43 -8.46 -22.83
C ASP A 75 -2.44 -8.82 -21.33
N VAL A 76 -2.62 -7.85 -20.42
CA VAL A 76 -2.86 -8.08 -18.97
C VAL A 76 -4.09 -8.93 -18.70
N ALA A 77 -5.23 -8.57 -19.30
CA ALA A 77 -6.47 -9.33 -19.14
C ALA A 77 -6.33 -10.78 -19.63
N ASN A 78 -5.71 -10.96 -20.81
CA ASN A 78 -5.49 -12.30 -21.38
C ASN A 78 -4.47 -13.12 -20.58
N ALA A 79 -3.37 -12.51 -20.11
CA ALA A 79 -2.35 -13.19 -19.32
C ALA A 79 -2.92 -13.68 -17.99
N THR A 80 -3.75 -12.87 -17.33
CA THR A 80 -4.41 -13.26 -16.07
C THR A 80 -5.36 -14.44 -16.29
N LYS A 81 -6.13 -14.43 -17.38
CA LYS A 81 -7.07 -15.52 -17.71
C LYS A 81 -6.38 -16.84 -18.05
N HIS A 82 -5.22 -16.79 -18.73
CA HIS A 82 -4.58 -17.97 -19.32
C HIS A 82 -3.25 -18.36 -18.66
N ALA A 83 -2.80 -17.62 -17.64
CA ALA A 83 -1.47 -17.65 -17.02
C ALA A 83 -0.30 -17.30 -17.98
N GLN A 84 -0.35 -17.77 -19.23
CA GLN A 84 0.61 -17.50 -20.29
C GLN A 84 -0.08 -17.12 -21.61
N VAL A 85 0.43 -16.08 -22.28
CA VAL A 85 -0.06 -15.64 -23.59
C VAL A 85 0.82 -16.23 -24.69
N LYS A 86 0.38 -17.34 -25.28
CA LYS A 86 1.09 -18.01 -26.39
C LYS A 86 0.65 -17.54 -27.79
N ARG A 87 -0.56 -16.98 -27.89
CA ARG A 87 -1.16 -16.57 -29.15
C ARG A 87 -0.63 -15.20 -29.57
N ARG A 88 -0.23 -15.05 -30.82
CA ARG A 88 0.10 -13.75 -31.41
C ARG A 88 -1.14 -12.87 -31.49
N THR A 89 -0.99 -11.58 -31.16
CA THR A 89 -2.01 -10.56 -31.35
C THR A 89 -1.96 -10.06 -32.81
N PRO A 90 -2.98 -9.33 -33.29
CA PRO A 90 -2.93 -8.72 -34.62
C PRO A 90 -1.70 -7.83 -34.88
N GLN A 91 -1.02 -7.37 -33.83
CA GLN A 91 0.13 -6.47 -33.82
C GLN A 91 1.46 -7.19 -33.50
N GLY A 92 1.45 -8.53 -33.45
CA GLY A 92 2.64 -9.35 -33.25
C GLY A 92 2.66 -10.06 -31.90
N THR A 93 3.84 -10.09 -31.28
CA THR A 93 4.03 -10.75 -29.98
C THR A 93 3.31 -9.95 -28.88
N SER A 94 2.72 -10.64 -27.91
CA SER A 94 2.14 -10.01 -26.72
C SER A 94 3.17 -9.10 -26.03
N LEU A 95 2.73 -7.95 -25.50
CA LEU A 95 3.62 -7.07 -24.74
C LEU A 95 4.08 -7.76 -23.47
N ILE A 96 3.20 -8.51 -22.79
CA ILE A 96 3.56 -9.34 -21.63
C ILE A 96 3.35 -10.82 -21.94
N ALA A 97 4.19 -11.70 -21.42
CA ALA A 97 4.12 -13.13 -21.71
C ALA A 97 3.30 -13.91 -20.68
N SER A 98 3.25 -13.43 -19.43
CA SER A 98 2.64 -14.11 -18.30
C SER A 98 1.99 -13.16 -17.30
N ALA A 99 1.12 -13.70 -16.45
CA ALA A 99 0.56 -12.93 -15.33
C ALA A 99 1.65 -12.49 -14.33
N ASP A 100 2.73 -13.27 -14.19
CA ASP A 100 3.87 -12.95 -13.32
C ASP A 100 4.68 -11.72 -13.79
N ASP A 101 4.49 -11.29 -15.03
CA ASP A 101 5.08 -10.06 -15.57
C ASP A 101 4.36 -8.80 -15.09
N VAL A 102 3.19 -8.93 -14.45
CA VAL A 102 2.46 -7.82 -13.85
C VAL A 102 2.63 -7.88 -12.34
N GLN A 103 3.23 -6.85 -11.76
CA GLN A 103 3.68 -6.90 -10.37
C GLN A 103 3.30 -5.62 -9.63
N GLU A 104 2.87 -5.79 -8.38
CA GLU A 104 2.85 -4.70 -7.41
C GLU A 104 4.30 -4.37 -7.02
N VAL A 105 4.63 -3.07 -7.09
CA VAL A 105 5.92 -2.51 -6.73
C VAL A 105 5.71 -1.42 -5.69
N VAL A 106 6.45 -1.51 -4.58
CA VAL A 106 6.54 -0.45 -3.58
C VAL A 106 7.64 0.51 -3.99
N ALA A 107 7.25 1.72 -4.40
CA ALA A 107 8.17 2.81 -4.68
C ALA A 107 8.50 3.56 -3.38
N ILE A 108 9.78 3.61 -3.05
CA ILE A 108 10.33 4.33 -1.88
C ILE A 108 11.09 5.53 -2.43
N THR A 109 10.55 6.73 -2.31
CA THR A 109 11.21 7.94 -2.78
C THR A 109 11.96 8.60 -1.63
N LEU A 110 13.29 8.66 -1.73
CA LEU A 110 14.15 9.34 -0.78
C LEU A 110 14.28 10.82 -1.13
N PHE A 111 14.10 11.65 -0.11
CA PHE A 111 14.28 13.10 -0.16
C PHE A 111 15.33 13.51 0.88
N GLU A 112 15.91 14.69 0.70
CA GLU A 112 16.90 15.27 1.61
C GLU A 112 16.51 16.71 1.92
N ASP A 113 16.53 17.08 3.20
CA ASP A 113 16.36 18.44 3.69
C ASP A 113 17.41 18.75 4.77
N ALA A 114 17.29 19.91 5.43
CA ALA A 114 18.23 20.34 6.47
C ALA A 114 18.25 19.40 7.71
N GLU A 115 17.21 18.61 7.93
CA GLU A 115 17.12 17.61 9.01
C GLU A 115 17.61 16.22 8.57
N GLY A 116 18.04 16.08 7.31
CA GLY A 116 18.61 14.86 6.74
C GLY A 116 17.67 14.14 5.77
N ILE A 117 17.87 12.84 5.63
CA ILE A 117 17.13 12.02 4.66
C ILE A 117 15.78 11.57 5.23
N TYR A 118 14.74 11.61 4.40
CA TYR A 118 13.42 11.08 4.70
C TYR A 118 12.81 10.43 3.44
N SER A 119 11.64 9.80 3.58
CA SER A 119 11.09 8.98 2.48
C SER A 119 9.56 9.01 2.41
N ASP A 120 9.02 9.02 1.18
CA ASP A 120 7.60 8.75 0.90
C ASP A 120 7.43 7.36 0.26
N PHE A 121 6.35 6.66 0.61
CA PHE A 121 6.05 5.33 0.10
C PHE A 121 4.78 5.32 -0.73
N GLN A 122 4.85 4.76 -1.93
CA GLN A 122 3.69 4.58 -2.83
C GLN A 122 3.68 3.16 -3.40
N THR A 123 2.51 2.65 -3.77
CA THR A 123 2.39 1.41 -4.54
C THR A 123 2.14 1.75 -6.01
N LEU A 124 2.69 0.94 -6.90
CA LEU A 124 2.53 1.03 -8.35
C LEU A 124 2.28 -0.37 -8.90
N ILE A 125 1.56 -0.45 -10.01
CA ILE A 125 1.45 -1.69 -10.77
C ILE A 125 2.33 -1.55 -12.03
N MET A 126 3.36 -2.40 -12.10
CA MET A 126 4.32 -2.39 -13.20
C MET A 126 4.16 -3.64 -14.05
N ALA A 127 4.14 -3.46 -15.37
CA ALA A 127 4.17 -4.55 -16.33
C ALA A 127 5.58 -4.65 -16.95
N LYS A 128 6.21 -5.83 -16.85
CA LYS A 128 7.46 -6.16 -17.54
C LYS A 128 7.15 -6.63 -18.95
N CYS A 129 7.52 -5.83 -19.92
CA CYS A 129 7.28 -6.13 -21.32
C CYS A 129 8.33 -7.11 -21.88
N SER A 130 7.98 -7.79 -22.97
CA SER A 130 8.80 -8.80 -23.65
C SER A 130 10.06 -8.22 -24.28
N ASP A 131 10.10 -6.91 -24.51
CA ASP A 131 11.29 -6.16 -24.94
C ASP A 131 12.21 -5.77 -23.76
N GLY A 132 11.87 -6.18 -22.53
CA GLY A 132 12.60 -5.87 -21.31
C GLY A 132 12.22 -4.53 -20.66
N THR A 133 11.40 -3.71 -21.32
CA THR A 133 10.93 -2.44 -20.75
C THR A 133 9.95 -2.68 -19.61
N LYS A 134 9.79 -1.68 -18.73
CA LYS A 134 8.80 -1.67 -17.67
C LYS A 134 7.80 -0.55 -17.94
N ARG A 135 6.51 -0.84 -17.85
CA ARG A 135 5.45 0.15 -18.08
C ARG A 135 4.59 0.29 -16.84
N ASN A 136 4.29 1.52 -16.43
CA ASN A 136 3.33 1.80 -15.36
C ASN A 136 1.92 1.54 -15.89
N LEU A 137 1.20 0.63 -15.24
CA LEU A 137 -0.15 0.25 -15.64
C LEU A 137 -1.17 1.35 -15.35
N ASP A 138 -0.93 2.23 -14.37
CA ASP A 138 -1.80 3.35 -14.03
C ASP A 138 -2.06 4.24 -15.24
N LEU A 139 -0.98 4.58 -15.96
CA LEU A 139 -1.05 5.39 -17.19
C LEU A 139 -1.90 4.70 -18.26
N ALA A 140 -1.64 3.41 -18.48
CA ALA A 140 -2.35 2.66 -19.51
C ALA A 140 -3.86 2.55 -19.19
N LEU A 141 -4.20 2.23 -17.94
CA LEU A 141 -5.58 2.12 -17.45
C LEU A 141 -6.33 3.44 -17.63
N THR A 142 -5.74 4.57 -17.23
CA THR A 142 -6.34 5.89 -17.40
C THR A 142 -6.52 6.23 -18.88
N ASN A 143 -5.51 5.99 -19.73
CA ASN A 143 -5.59 6.29 -21.15
C ASN A 143 -6.69 5.48 -21.86
N ALA A 144 -6.85 4.20 -21.52
CA ALA A 144 -7.92 3.37 -22.08
C ALA A 144 -9.31 3.74 -21.54
N LEU A 145 -9.42 4.10 -20.26
CA LEU A 145 -10.67 4.62 -19.70
C LEU A 145 -11.10 5.91 -20.41
N ASN A 146 -10.17 6.84 -20.56
CA ASN A 146 -10.38 8.11 -21.25
C ASN A 146 -10.75 7.92 -22.73
N PHE A 147 -10.11 6.96 -23.40
CA PHE A 147 -10.47 6.54 -24.76
C PHE A 147 -11.93 6.05 -24.83
N TRP A 148 -12.33 5.12 -23.95
CA TRP A 148 -13.68 4.58 -23.96
C TRP A 148 -14.73 5.62 -23.61
N SER A 149 -14.47 6.44 -22.59
CA SER A 149 -15.33 7.56 -22.21
C SER A 149 -15.54 8.52 -23.39
N GLY A 150 -14.46 8.94 -24.05
CA GLY A 150 -14.53 9.82 -25.22
C GLY A 150 -15.28 9.20 -26.39
N PHE A 151 -14.99 7.92 -26.69
CA PHE A 151 -15.66 7.17 -27.75
C PHE A 151 -17.17 7.04 -27.52
N LEU A 152 -17.60 6.67 -26.31
CA LEU A 152 -19.01 6.50 -25.97
C LEU A 152 -19.76 7.84 -25.89
N SER A 153 -19.08 8.90 -25.45
CA SER A 153 -19.65 10.26 -25.43
C SER A 153 -19.90 10.78 -26.85
N GLN A 154 -18.94 10.58 -27.76
CA GLN A 154 -19.12 10.93 -29.19
C GLN A 154 -20.25 10.14 -29.85
N ALA A 155 -20.49 8.90 -29.41
CA ALA A 155 -21.60 8.08 -29.87
C ALA A 155 -22.96 8.43 -29.23
N GLY A 156 -23.01 9.41 -28.30
CA GLY A 156 -24.23 9.82 -27.61
C GLY A 156 -24.76 8.79 -26.60
N ILE A 157 -23.93 7.86 -26.13
CA ILE A 157 -24.34 6.79 -25.22
C ILE A 157 -24.21 7.23 -23.75
N VAL A 158 -23.02 7.67 -23.35
CA VAL A 158 -22.74 8.10 -21.98
C VAL A 158 -21.66 9.17 -21.98
N THR A 159 -21.83 10.18 -21.13
CA THR A 159 -20.82 11.23 -20.92
C THR A 159 -20.17 11.01 -19.57
N TYR A 160 -18.86 10.82 -19.57
CA TYR A 160 -18.06 10.69 -18.35
C TYR A 160 -16.85 11.62 -18.45
N PRO A 161 -16.49 12.35 -17.38
CA PRO A 161 -15.36 13.28 -17.43
C PRO A 161 -14.05 12.55 -17.72
N GLN A 162 -13.10 13.24 -18.34
CA GLN A 162 -11.75 12.73 -18.51
C GLN A 162 -11.08 12.64 -17.14
N VAL A 163 -10.45 11.50 -16.85
CA VAL A 163 -9.74 11.24 -15.61
C VAL A 163 -8.28 11.66 -15.78
N PRO A 164 -7.71 12.44 -14.84
CA PRO A 164 -6.29 12.78 -14.91
C PRO A 164 -5.43 11.54 -14.69
N VAL A 165 -4.30 11.47 -15.40
CA VAL A 165 -3.29 10.44 -15.17
C VAL A 165 -2.71 10.61 -13.76
N PRO A 166 -2.64 9.54 -12.95
CA PRO A 166 -2.03 9.60 -11.64
C PRO A 166 -0.56 10.01 -11.71
N LEU A 167 -0.14 10.85 -10.77
CA LEU A 167 1.26 11.25 -10.66
C LEU A 167 2.13 10.03 -10.34
N THR A 168 3.16 9.81 -11.14
CA THR A 168 4.15 8.76 -10.87
C THR A 168 4.97 9.14 -9.62
N PRO A 169 5.41 8.18 -8.80
CA PRO A 169 6.22 8.47 -7.63
C PRO A 169 7.48 9.24 -7.96
N GLY A 170 7.76 10.25 -7.14
CA GLY A 170 8.92 11.10 -7.28
C GLY A 170 8.83 12.16 -8.39
N VAL A 171 7.70 12.37 -9.07
CA VAL A 171 7.56 13.47 -10.06
C VAL A 171 7.57 14.87 -9.47
N ARG A 172 7.48 14.99 -8.14
CA ARG A 172 7.54 16.27 -7.42
C ARG A 172 8.17 16.09 -6.05
N PHE A 173 8.69 17.19 -5.52
CA PHE A 173 9.14 17.26 -4.14
C PHE A 173 7.95 17.11 -3.18
N ILE A 174 8.15 16.35 -2.10
CA ILE A 174 7.18 16.17 -1.02
C ILE A 174 7.86 16.61 0.26
N GLN A 175 7.27 17.52 1.02
CA GLN A 175 7.84 17.94 2.30
C GLN A 175 7.80 16.81 3.33
N ARG A 176 8.74 16.78 4.26
CA ARG A 176 8.82 15.79 5.35
C ARG A 176 7.49 15.53 6.05
N LYS A 177 6.75 16.61 6.40
CA LYS A 177 5.44 16.54 7.07
C LYS A 177 4.32 15.92 6.22
N ASP A 178 4.48 15.92 4.90
CA ASP A 178 3.48 15.43 3.94
C ASP A 178 3.79 14.00 3.47
N THR A 179 4.92 13.43 3.91
CA THR A 179 5.27 12.04 3.61
C THR A 179 4.32 11.07 4.28
N LYS A 180 4.06 9.96 3.59
CA LYS A 180 3.18 8.89 4.05
C LYS A 180 3.97 7.59 4.13
N SER A 181 3.76 6.87 5.22
CA SER A 181 4.19 5.47 5.33
C SER A 181 3.26 4.56 4.54
N LEU A 182 3.71 3.32 4.35
CA LEU A 182 2.91 2.26 3.76
C LEU A 182 2.56 1.24 4.84
N GLU A 183 1.29 0.86 4.89
CA GLU A 183 0.83 -0.24 5.73
C GLU A 183 0.93 -1.56 4.96
N PHE A 184 1.50 -2.59 5.60
CA PHE A 184 1.65 -3.92 5.00
C PHE A 184 0.70 -4.91 5.64
N ASP A 185 -0.17 -5.49 4.81
CA ASP A 185 -1.05 -6.60 5.19
C ASP A 185 -0.38 -7.94 4.85
N VAL A 186 0.18 -8.59 5.87
CA VAL A 186 0.85 -9.88 5.74
C VAL A 186 0.00 -10.99 6.34
N LEU A 187 -0.19 -12.08 5.61
CA LEU A 187 -0.85 -13.28 6.13
C LEU A 187 0.16 -14.09 6.94
N ASN A 188 -0.18 -14.36 8.20
CA ASN A 188 0.56 -15.32 9.02
C ASN A 188 0.53 -16.67 8.27
N THR A 189 1.69 -17.33 8.14
CA THR A 189 1.94 -18.59 7.37
C THR A 189 2.31 -18.49 5.89
N ILE A 190 2.14 -17.35 5.22
CA ILE A 190 2.51 -17.21 3.80
C ILE A 190 3.83 -16.46 3.66
N ARG A 191 4.68 -16.88 2.71
CA ARG A 191 5.92 -16.20 2.38
C ARG A 191 5.63 -14.74 2.00
N PHE A 192 6.24 -13.81 2.73
CA PHE A 192 6.24 -12.40 2.34
C PHE A 192 7.10 -12.21 1.08
N ARG A 193 6.50 -11.65 0.03
CA ARG A 193 7.17 -11.23 -1.20
C ARG A 193 6.75 -9.80 -1.48
N SER A 194 7.73 -8.92 -1.68
CA SER A 194 7.50 -7.53 -2.09
C SER A 194 8.56 -7.15 -3.09
N ASN A 195 8.15 -6.49 -4.17
CA ASN A 195 9.08 -5.87 -5.12
C ASN A 195 9.22 -4.41 -4.69
N MET A 196 10.43 -3.96 -4.41
CA MET A 196 10.69 -2.59 -3.98
C MET A 196 11.54 -1.87 -5.03
N GLN A 197 11.25 -0.60 -5.26
CA GLN A 197 12.06 0.29 -6.08
C GLN A 197 12.41 1.53 -5.26
N ILE A 198 13.70 1.74 -5.03
CA ILE A 198 14.20 2.92 -4.33
C ILE A 198 14.50 3.99 -5.36
N LEU A 199 13.92 5.18 -5.16
CA LEU A 199 14.11 6.36 -5.97
C LEU A 199 14.84 7.41 -5.11
N LYS A 200 15.72 8.21 -5.72
CA LYS A 200 16.31 9.40 -5.08
C LYS A 200 15.79 10.64 -5.79
N PHE A 201 15.16 11.55 -5.05
CA PHE A 201 14.70 12.82 -5.59
C PHE A 201 15.89 13.75 -5.88
N ASP A 202 15.98 14.23 -7.12
CA ASP A 202 16.97 15.22 -7.53
C ASP A 202 16.28 16.59 -7.58
N ALA A 203 16.62 17.46 -6.62
CA ALA A 203 16.03 18.79 -6.52
C ALA A 203 16.38 19.71 -7.69
N THR A 204 17.51 19.47 -8.37
CA THR A 204 17.90 20.23 -9.56
C THR A 204 17.08 19.81 -10.77
N LYS A 205 16.79 18.51 -10.92
CA LYS A 205 15.94 17.99 -12.00
C LYS A 205 14.45 18.17 -11.75
N GLY A 206 14.04 18.26 -10.48
CA GLY A 206 12.64 18.34 -10.07
C GLY A 206 11.90 17.01 -10.08
N TYR A 207 12.60 15.89 -10.25
CA TYR A 207 12.02 14.54 -10.21
C TYR A 207 13.00 13.52 -9.61
N ALA A 208 12.48 12.35 -9.23
CA ALA A 208 13.27 11.25 -8.69
C ALA A 208 13.70 10.25 -9.76
N GLU A 209 14.90 9.71 -9.57
CA GLU A 209 15.47 8.68 -10.43
C GLU A 209 15.69 7.38 -9.66
N PRO A 210 15.59 6.21 -10.31
CA PRO A 210 15.93 4.94 -9.69
C PRO A 210 17.37 4.94 -9.18
N MET A 211 17.57 4.51 -7.95
CA MET A 211 18.91 4.29 -7.43
C MET A 211 19.51 3.01 -8.00
N ASP A 212 20.78 3.06 -8.40
CA ASP A 212 21.56 1.85 -8.63
C ASP A 212 21.94 1.22 -7.28
N LEU A 213 21.52 -0.03 -7.08
CA LEU A 213 21.73 -0.79 -5.85
C LEU A 213 22.68 -1.97 -6.04
N LYS A 214 23.38 -2.06 -7.19
CA LYS A 214 24.22 -3.22 -7.53
C LYS A 214 25.25 -3.58 -6.45
N ASP A 215 25.82 -2.56 -5.81
CA ASP A 215 26.86 -2.70 -4.78
C ASP A 215 26.34 -2.37 -3.36
N ALA A 216 25.01 -2.22 -3.20
CA ALA A 216 24.41 -1.82 -1.93
C ALA A 216 24.16 -3.02 -0.99
N GLN A 217 24.51 -2.87 0.28
CA GLN A 217 24.07 -3.80 1.33
C GLN A 217 22.69 -3.39 1.83
N ILE A 218 21.67 -4.15 1.44
CA ILE A 218 20.28 -3.90 1.88
C ILE A 218 20.00 -4.70 3.15
N VAL A 219 19.74 -4.00 4.25
CA VAL A 219 19.32 -4.60 5.51
C VAL A 219 17.84 -4.31 5.75
N MET A 220 17.02 -5.35 5.74
CA MET A 220 15.60 -5.27 6.08
C MET A 220 15.34 -5.99 7.41
N ARG A 221 14.67 -5.30 8.34
CA ARG A 221 14.23 -5.91 9.61
C ARG A 221 12.72 -6.01 9.62
N VAL A 222 12.21 -7.24 9.64
CA VAL A 222 10.79 -7.52 9.86
C VAL A 222 10.68 -8.11 11.26
N PHE A 223 9.87 -7.49 12.12
CA PHE A 223 9.62 -7.99 13.46
C PHE A 223 8.16 -7.78 13.83
N LYS A 224 7.62 -8.70 14.62
CA LYS A 224 6.36 -8.50 15.32
C LYS A 224 6.67 -7.75 16.61
N PRO A 225 6.12 -6.54 16.84
CA PRO A 225 6.20 -5.89 18.14
C PRO A 225 5.74 -6.87 19.22
N ARG A 226 6.58 -7.10 20.23
CA ARG A 226 6.13 -7.79 21.44
C ARG A 226 5.38 -6.77 22.30
N PRO A 227 4.33 -7.18 23.04
CA PRO A 227 3.73 -6.31 24.04
C PRO A 227 4.83 -5.72 24.93
N ILE A 228 4.83 -4.40 25.06
CA ILE A 228 5.79 -3.72 25.92
C ILE A 228 5.25 -3.80 27.34
N ILE A 229 6.02 -4.41 28.23
CA ILE A 229 5.75 -4.38 29.66
C ILE A 229 6.60 -3.27 30.26
N VAL A 230 5.94 -2.33 30.91
CA VAL A 230 6.56 -1.18 31.56
C VAL A 230 6.55 -1.45 33.06
N ASP A 231 7.73 -1.58 33.64
CA ASP A 231 7.88 -1.72 35.07
C ASP A 231 7.84 -0.34 35.73
N ILE A 232 6.85 -0.14 36.60
CA ILE A 232 6.63 1.12 37.31
C ILE A 232 6.95 0.92 38.78
N THR A 233 7.98 1.61 39.26
CA THR A 233 8.33 1.60 40.69
C THR A 233 7.54 2.68 41.42
N VAL A 234 6.77 2.27 42.42
CA VAL A 234 6.03 3.15 43.33
C VAL A 234 6.74 3.14 44.68
N SER A 235 7.11 4.33 45.17
CA SER A 235 7.79 4.52 46.45
C SER A 235 6.87 5.25 47.42
N ILE A 236 6.57 4.63 48.56
CA ILE A 236 5.80 5.23 49.64
C ILE A 236 6.71 5.36 50.87
N PRO A 237 6.88 6.57 51.44
CA PRO A 237 7.63 6.75 52.67
C PRO A 237 7.14 5.78 53.75
N GLN A 238 8.08 5.13 54.45
CA GLN A 238 7.83 4.12 55.50
C GLN A 238 7.36 2.73 55.03
N GLN A 239 6.79 2.58 53.82
CA GLN A 239 6.39 1.28 53.25
C GLN A 239 7.41 0.73 52.24
N GLY A 240 8.34 1.58 51.80
CA GLY A 240 9.40 1.24 50.85
C GLY A 240 8.91 1.27 49.40
N GLU A 241 9.52 0.45 48.55
CA GLU A 241 9.25 0.42 47.11
C GLU A 241 8.61 -0.91 46.69
N VAL A 242 7.71 -0.82 45.71
CA VAL A 242 7.16 -1.96 44.95
C VAL A 242 7.23 -1.64 43.47
N THR A 243 7.44 -2.66 42.63
CA THR A 243 7.43 -2.50 41.17
C THR A 243 6.23 -3.24 40.60
N VAL A 244 5.45 -2.56 39.77
CA VAL A 244 4.25 -3.12 39.14
C VAL A 244 4.38 -3.09 37.62
N PRO A 245 4.11 -4.23 36.93
CA PRO A 245 4.15 -4.27 35.48
C PRO A 245 2.84 -3.76 34.87
N ILE A 246 2.99 -2.89 33.88
CA ILE A 246 1.90 -2.39 33.03
C ILE A 246 2.17 -2.80 31.60
N GLU A 247 1.37 -3.73 31.08
CA GLU A 247 1.42 -4.14 29.68
C GLU A 247 0.71 -3.10 28.80
N LEU A 248 1.43 -2.54 27.83
CA LEU A 248 0.87 -1.64 26.83
C LEU A 248 -0.05 -2.44 25.89
N SER A 249 -1.18 -1.83 25.53
CA SER A 249 -2.05 -2.41 24.48
C SER A 249 -1.30 -2.53 23.14
N ASP A 250 -1.81 -3.34 22.22
CA ASP A 250 -1.22 -3.47 20.88
C ASP A 250 -1.08 -2.11 20.18
N ALA A 251 -2.09 -1.26 20.28
CA ALA A 251 -2.08 0.09 19.70
C ALA A 251 -1.01 0.98 20.36
N GLN A 252 -0.88 0.94 21.69
CA GLN A 252 0.13 1.69 22.44
C GLN A 252 1.54 1.19 22.13
N THR A 253 1.73 -0.13 22.07
CA THR A 253 2.99 -0.78 21.68
C THR A 253 3.42 -0.33 20.28
N ILE A 254 2.51 -0.40 19.30
CA ILE A 254 2.76 0.06 17.93
C ILE A 254 3.11 1.54 17.92
N ASN A 255 2.39 2.38 18.67
CA ASN A 255 2.68 3.81 18.75
C ASN A 255 4.08 4.05 19.33
N PHE A 256 4.43 3.40 20.43
CA PHE A 256 5.74 3.52 21.05
C PHE A 256 6.89 3.15 20.09
N TYR A 257 6.75 2.06 19.32
CA TYR A 257 7.75 1.67 18.32
C TYR A 257 7.84 2.63 17.13
N ARG A 258 6.80 3.44 16.85
CA ARG A 258 6.82 4.47 15.79
C ARG A 258 7.56 5.74 16.22
N LEU A 259 7.67 5.99 17.53
CA LEU A 259 8.38 7.15 18.07
C LEU A 259 9.88 7.00 17.82
N LYS A 260 10.45 7.95 17.09
CA LYS A 260 11.88 7.96 16.75
C LYS A 260 12.71 8.68 17.81
N MET A 261 12.20 9.79 18.35
CA MET A 261 12.91 10.60 19.32
C MET A 261 12.65 10.10 20.74
N GLU A 262 13.70 10.08 21.56
CA GLU A 262 13.61 9.68 22.95
C GLU A 262 12.70 10.62 23.77
N THR A 263 12.70 11.91 23.44
CA THR A 263 11.80 12.91 24.03
C THR A 263 10.33 12.55 23.81
N ASP A 264 9.97 12.08 22.62
CA ASP A 264 8.59 11.72 22.30
C ASP A 264 8.19 10.44 23.02
N LYS A 265 9.11 9.48 23.14
CA LYS A 265 8.89 8.26 23.93
C LYS A 265 8.64 8.59 25.40
N GLN A 266 9.45 9.47 25.99
CA GLN A 266 9.24 9.91 27.37
C GLN A 266 7.90 10.62 27.56
N ALA A 267 7.54 11.52 26.65
CA ALA A 267 6.24 12.21 26.68
C ALA A 267 5.07 11.22 26.57
N PHE A 268 5.17 10.24 25.67
CA PHE A 268 4.20 9.17 25.53
C PHE A 268 4.11 8.32 26.81
N MET A 269 5.24 7.91 27.39
CA MET A 269 5.26 7.14 28.63
C MET A 269 4.62 7.89 29.80
N LYS A 270 4.86 9.21 29.89
CA LYS A 270 4.21 10.05 30.88
C LYS A 270 2.68 10.09 30.68
N ALA A 271 2.22 10.21 29.44
CA ALA A 271 0.78 10.19 29.14
C ALA A 271 0.14 8.84 29.52
N ILE A 272 0.80 7.71 29.25
CA ILE A 272 0.34 6.38 29.67
C ILE A 272 0.23 6.28 31.19
N PHE A 273 1.21 6.84 31.91
CA PHE A 273 1.19 6.86 33.37
C PHE A 273 -0.01 7.65 33.91
N GLU A 274 -0.28 8.83 33.35
CA GLU A 274 -1.42 9.67 33.72
C GLU A 274 -2.76 8.98 33.41
N GLU A 275 -2.87 8.35 32.23
CA GLU A 275 -4.07 7.61 31.80
C GLU A 275 -4.37 6.41 32.72
N ARG A 276 -3.32 5.66 33.13
CA ARG A 276 -3.46 4.42 33.90
C ARG A 276 -3.17 4.58 35.39
N ALA A 277 -3.18 5.81 35.90
CA ALA A 277 -2.82 6.11 37.29
C ALA A 277 -3.62 5.28 38.31
N ASN A 278 -4.94 5.13 38.11
CA ASN A 278 -5.79 4.36 39.02
C ASN A 278 -5.43 2.86 39.06
N GLU A 279 -5.14 2.26 37.91
CA GLU A 279 -4.73 0.85 37.83
C GLU A 279 -3.38 0.63 38.50
N ILE A 280 -2.42 1.55 38.27
CA ILE A 280 -1.10 1.52 38.88
C ILE A 280 -1.23 1.59 40.41
N ILE A 281 -2.06 2.51 40.92
CA ILE A 281 -2.31 2.67 42.36
C ILE A 281 -2.91 1.39 42.95
N GLN A 282 -3.90 0.78 42.28
CA GLN A 282 -4.53 -0.46 42.74
C GLN A 282 -3.53 -1.62 42.80
N LYS A 283 -2.74 -1.82 41.74
CA LYS A 283 -1.70 -2.86 41.69
C LYS A 283 -0.63 -2.63 42.76
N ALA A 284 -0.21 -1.38 42.95
CA ALA A 284 0.78 -1.03 43.96
C ALA A 284 0.24 -1.30 45.37
N ALA A 285 -1.01 -0.94 45.65
CA ALA A 285 -1.65 -1.20 46.93
C ALA A 285 -1.69 -2.71 47.26
N ILE A 286 -2.03 -3.56 46.29
CA ILE A 286 -1.99 -5.02 46.44
C ILE A 286 -0.56 -5.49 46.72
N ALA A 287 0.42 -5.04 45.93
CA ALA A 287 1.82 -5.43 46.10
C ALA A 287 2.39 -5.02 47.48
N PHE A 288 2.00 -3.86 47.99
CA PHE A 288 2.37 -3.43 49.35
C PHE A 288 1.73 -4.31 50.44
N GLN A 289 0.47 -4.73 50.27
CA GLN A 289 -0.21 -5.64 51.19
C GLN A 289 0.49 -7.01 51.22
N GLU A 290 0.76 -7.60 50.06
CA GLU A 290 1.47 -8.88 49.94
C GLU A 290 2.86 -8.83 50.59
N LYS A 291 3.60 -7.73 50.36
CA LYS A 291 4.92 -7.51 50.98
C LYS A 291 4.83 -7.42 52.51
N ALA A 292 3.80 -6.75 53.04
CA ALA A 292 3.56 -6.64 54.47
C ALA A 292 3.19 -8.00 55.11
N GLU A 293 2.37 -8.80 54.43
CA GLU A 293 2.01 -10.16 54.88
C GLU A 293 3.21 -11.10 54.87
N ALA A 294 4.03 -11.07 53.82
CA ALA A 294 5.27 -11.86 53.74
C ALA A 294 6.24 -11.55 54.89
N THR A 295 6.29 -10.30 55.36
CA THR A 295 7.14 -9.89 56.47
C THR A 295 6.61 -10.35 57.84
N ARG A 296 5.31 -10.63 57.96
CA ARG A 296 4.66 -11.08 59.21
C ARG A 296 4.64 -12.59 59.42
N SER A 297 4.94 -13.39 58.39
CA SER A 297 4.87 -14.86 58.42
C SER A 297 6.19 -15.64 58.63
N PRO A 298 7.30 -15.11 59.18
CA PRO A 298 8.56 -15.86 59.22
C PRO A 298 8.63 -17.01 60.25
N ASP A 299 7.69 -17.14 61.20
CA ASP A 299 7.87 -18.00 62.39
C ASP A 299 7.01 -19.28 62.48
N MET A 300 6.33 -19.74 61.41
CA MET A 300 5.48 -20.95 61.47
C MET A 300 6.01 -22.19 60.72
N THR A 301 7.31 -22.26 60.43
CA THR A 301 7.94 -23.47 59.87
C THR A 301 9.18 -23.91 60.65
N ALA A 302 9.05 -23.95 61.98
CA ALA A 302 9.99 -24.65 62.88
C ALA A 302 9.32 -25.90 63.46
#